data_AF-A0AB38F153-F1
#
_entry.id   AF-A0AB38F153-F1
#
_cell.length_a   1.000
_cell.length_b   1.000
_cell.length_c   1.000
_cell.angle_alpha   90.00
_cell.angle_beta   90.00
_cell.angle_gamma   90.00
#
_symmetry.space_group_name_H-M   'P 1'
#
loop_
_entity.id
_entity.type
_entity.pdbx_description
1 polymer ?
#
loop_
_entity_poly.entity_id
_entity_poly.type
_entity_poly.pdbx_seq_one_letter_code
_entity_poly.pdbx_strand_id
1 'polypeptide(L)'
;MPSRLDVEVNGFNGGVLNGVPSAYHWYTEQYGVKWPVGYEVNISSQRDNFIQVDFDTPWCQPESDVIAELSRRFSCTLEHWYAEQGCDFCGWQLYERGELVDVLWGGT
;
A
#
# COMPACT_ATOMS: atom_id res chain seq x y z
N MET A 1 -4.43 -0.22 8.38
CA MET A 1 -4.04 -1.17 9.44
C MET A 1 -3.23 -0.43 10.51
N PRO A 2 -3.40 -0.73 11.80
CA PRO A 2 -2.65 -0.06 12.86
C PRO A 2 -1.21 -0.58 12.92
N SER A 3 -0.27 0.30 13.26
CA SER A 3 1.09 -0.11 13.62
C SER A 3 1.16 -0.64 15.07
N ARG A 4 2.35 -1.01 15.53
CA ARG A 4 2.64 -1.44 16.90
C ARG A 4 3.53 -0.45 17.62
N LEU A 5 3.17 -0.12 18.85
CA LEU A 5 3.88 0.86 19.68
C LEU A 5 5.36 0.53 19.90
N ASP A 6 5.68 -0.73 20.19
CA ASP A 6 7.06 -1.18 20.41
C ASP A 6 7.93 -1.01 19.17
N VAL A 7 7.39 -1.30 17.99
CA VAL A 7 8.04 -1.06 16.69
C VAL A 7 8.29 0.42 16.45
N GLU A 8 7.29 1.28 16.69
CA GLU A 8 7.43 2.74 16.55
C GLU A 8 8.52 3.30 17.46
N VAL A 9 8.57 2.84 18.71
CA VAL A 9 9.61 3.24 19.69
C VAL A 9 10.99 2.72 19.28
N ASN A 10 11.08 1.52 18.71
CA ASN A 10 12.34 0.97 18.22
C ASN A 10 12.87 1.73 16.99
N GLY A 11 11.98 2.42 16.26
CA GLY A 11 12.31 3.33 15.18
C GLY A 11 12.69 2.65 13.86
N PHE A 12 12.95 3.45 12.83
CA PHE A 12 13.14 2.98 11.46
C PHE A 12 14.25 1.93 11.31
N ASN A 13 15.43 2.22 11.87
CA ASN A 13 16.59 1.32 11.82
C ASN A 13 16.64 0.33 12.99
N GLY A 14 15.78 0.49 14.01
CA GLY A 14 15.79 -0.38 15.19
C GLY A 14 16.99 -0.13 16.10
N GLY A 15 17.26 -1.11 16.97
CA GLY A 15 18.47 -1.17 17.80
C GLY A 15 18.32 -0.62 19.22
N VAL A 16 17.16 -0.06 19.56
CA VAL A 16 16.87 0.41 20.94
C VAL A 16 16.29 -0.73 21.78
N LEU A 17 15.40 -1.55 21.19
CA LEU A 17 14.69 -2.63 21.86
C LEU A 17 15.09 -3.99 21.28
N ASN A 18 15.77 -4.81 22.08
CA ASN A 18 16.20 -6.15 21.67
C ASN A 18 15.00 -7.07 21.42
N GLY A 19 15.03 -7.82 20.32
CA GLY A 19 13.96 -8.76 19.94
C GLY A 19 12.72 -8.10 19.33
N VAL A 20 12.67 -6.77 19.26
CA VAL A 20 11.63 -6.02 18.54
C VAL A 20 12.15 -5.72 17.13
N PRO A 21 11.36 -5.93 16.07
CA PRO A 21 11.79 -5.57 14.71
C PRO A 21 11.94 -4.04 14.57
N SER A 22 12.73 -3.60 13.61
CA SER A 22 12.74 -2.18 13.24
C SER A 22 11.47 -1.82 12.48
N ALA A 23 11.08 -0.54 12.49
CA ALA A 23 9.91 -0.11 11.72
C ALA A 23 10.08 -0.33 10.21
N TYR A 24 11.30 -0.24 9.67
CA TYR A 24 11.58 -0.63 8.28
C TYR A 24 11.13 -2.06 7.99
N HIS A 25 11.61 -3.04 8.76
CA HIS A 25 11.29 -4.45 8.54
C HIS A 25 9.80 -4.72 8.76
N TRP A 26 9.23 -4.17 9.83
CA TRP A 26 7.81 -4.33 10.14
C TRP A 26 6.91 -3.75 9.04
N TYR A 27 7.19 -2.55 8.54
CA TYR A 27 6.38 -1.94 7.48
C TYR A 27 6.52 -2.68 6.16
N THR A 28 7.73 -3.11 5.78
CA THR A 28 7.89 -3.90 4.56
C THR A 28 7.14 -5.23 4.66
N GLU A 29 7.14 -5.89 5.81
CA GLU A 29 6.40 -7.14 6.02
C GLU A 29 4.88 -6.94 6.06
N GLN A 30 4.39 -5.90 6.75
CA GLN A 30 2.95 -5.69 6.94
C GLN A 30 2.28 -4.93 5.82
N TYR A 31 3.01 -4.04 5.15
CA TYR A 31 2.46 -3.08 4.18
C TYR A 31 3.10 -3.19 2.79
N GLY A 32 4.16 -3.98 2.62
CA GLY A 32 4.89 -4.12 1.34
C GLY A 32 5.82 -2.96 1.02
N VAL A 33 5.68 -1.85 1.74
CA VAL A 33 6.44 -0.62 1.54
C VAL A 33 7.15 -0.21 2.80
N LYS A 34 8.40 0.25 2.67
CA LYS A 34 9.19 0.71 3.80
C LYS A 34 8.71 2.02 4.43
N TRP A 35 8.00 2.83 3.64
CA TRP A 35 7.40 4.09 4.07
C TRP A 35 5.93 4.04 3.65
N PRO A 36 5.00 3.75 4.58
CA PRO A 36 3.57 3.60 4.28
C PRO A 36 2.89 4.96 4.10
N VAL A 37 3.37 5.71 3.12
CA VAL A 37 2.90 7.04 2.74
C VAL A 37 2.97 7.18 1.22
N GLY A 38 1.95 7.82 0.63
CA GLY A 38 1.97 8.23 -0.76
C GLY A 38 2.68 9.57 -0.93
N TYR A 39 3.56 9.67 -1.91
CA TYR A 39 4.21 10.90 -2.33
C TYR A 39 3.50 11.46 -3.57
N GLU A 40 3.67 12.76 -3.83
CA GLU A 40 3.09 13.45 -5.00
C GLU A 40 1.59 13.22 -5.20
N VAL A 41 0.84 13.09 -4.11
CA VAL A 41 -0.57 12.72 -4.12
C VAL A 41 -1.40 13.73 -4.93
N ASN A 42 -2.02 13.25 -6.00
CA ASN A 42 -3.00 13.97 -6.79
C ASN A 42 -4.38 13.33 -6.60
N ILE A 43 -5.36 14.13 -6.19
CA ILE A 43 -6.74 13.68 -6.02
C ILE A 43 -7.60 14.44 -7.01
N SER A 44 -8.30 13.72 -7.86
CA SER A 44 -9.30 14.28 -8.75
C SER A 44 -10.66 13.64 -8.49
N SER A 45 -11.68 14.48 -8.29
CA SER A 45 -13.06 14.01 -8.35
C SER A 45 -13.41 13.87 -9.83
N GLN A 46 -13.72 12.65 -10.25
CA GLN A 46 -14.44 12.48 -11.50
C GLN A 46 -15.94 12.73 -11.21
N ARG A 47 -16.74 12.93 -12.25
CA ARG A 47 -18.20 13.09 -12.09
C ARG A 47 -18.80 11.79 -11.51
N ASP A 48 -19.86 11.93 -10.72
CA ASP A 48 -20.67 10.87 -10.09
C ASP A 48 -19.91 9.75 -9.34
N ASN A 49 -19.87 9.84 -8.01
CA ASN A 49 -19.49 8.78 -7.05
C ASN A 49 -18.12 8.10 -7.30
N PHE A 50 -17.19 8.78 -7.98
CA PHE A 50 -15.86 8.27 -8.30
C PHE A 50 -14.79 9.32 -8.00
N ILE A 51 -13.71 8.88 -7.34
CA ILE A 51 -12.49 9.66 -7.17
C ILE A 51 -11.33 8.86 -7.76
N GLN A 52 -10.39 9.57 -8.37
CA GLN A 52 -9.10 9.03 -8.76
C GLN A 52 -8.04 9.60 -7.83
N VAL A 53 -7.15 8.73 -7.35
CA VAL A 53 -6.04 9.07 -6.47
C VAL A 53 -4.77 8.50 -7.07
N ASP A 54 -3.91 9.38 -7.57
CA ASP A 54 -2.60 9.02 -8.10
C ASP A 54 -1.54 9.41 -7.05
N PHE A 55 -0.59 8.52 -6.79
CA PHE A 55 0.49 8.75 -5.82
C PHE A 55 1.66 7.82 -6.12
N ASP A 56 2.84 8.22 -5.66
CA ASP A 56 4.04 7.40 -5.73
C ASP A 56 4.31 6.70 -4.41
N THR A 57 4.79 5.46 -4.49
CA THR A 57 5.45 4.76 -3.39
C THR A 57 6.87 4.40 -3.80
N PRO A 58 7.82 4.31 -2.86
CA PRO A 58 9.19 3.97 -3.21
C PRO A 58 9.33 2.49 -3.62
N TRP A 59 9.68 2.24 -4.89
CA TRP A 59 10.12 0.96 -5.49
C TRP A 59 9.12 -0.22 -5.49
N CYS A 60 8.07 -0.17 -4.69
CA CYS A 60 7.07 -1.22 -4.57
C CYS A 60 5.68 -0.60 -4.39
N GLN A 61 4.67 -1.28 -4.91
CA GLN A 61 3.27 -1.06 -4.52
C GLN A 61 3.03 -1.46 -3.05
N PRO A 62 1.97 -0.94 -2.39
CA PRO A 62 1.48 -1.49 -1.13
C PRO A 62 1.05 -2.96 -1.26
N GLU A 63 1.11 -3.72 -0.18
CA GLU A 63 0.60 -5.09 -0.13
C GLU A 63 -0.90 -5.17 -0.49
N SER A 64 -1.30 -6.29 -1.10
CA SER A 64 -2.68 -6.51 -1.53
C SER A 64 -3.69 -6.35 -0.38
N ASP A 65 -3.34 -6.86 0.81
CA ASP A 65 -4.15 -6.74 2.02
C ASP A 65 -4.35 -5.28 2.48
N VAL A 66 -3.38 -4.40 2.21
CA VAL A 66 -3.52 -2.96 2.50
C VAL A 66 -4.61 -2.36 1.63
N ILE A 67 -4.58 -2.67 0.33
CA ILE A 67 -5.53 -2.14 -0.65
C ILE A 67 -6.93 -2.73 -0.42
N ALA A 68 -7.00 -4.02 -0.14
CA ALA A 68 -8.23 -4.70 0.26
C ALA A 68 -8.86 -4.03 1.49
N GLU A 69 -8.08 -3.79 2.54
CA GLU A 69 -8.55 -3.11 3.75
C GLU A 69 -9.07 -1.68 3.47
N LEU A 70 -8.48 -0.96 2.51
CA LEU A 70 -9.01 0.35 2.09
C LEU A 70 -10.41 0.22 1.48
N SER A 71 -10.63 -0.75 0.58
CA SER A 71 -11.95 -1.01 -0.01
C SER A 71 -13.02 -1.30 1.07
N ARG A 72 -12.65 -2.07 2.11
CA ARG A 72 -13.52 -2.38 3.25
C ARG A 72 -13.81 -1.15 4.09
N ARG A 73 -12.75 -0.42 4.48
CA ARG A 73 -12.83 0.72 5.41
C ARG A 73 -13.65 1.86 4.84
N PHE A 74 -13.53 2.10 3.53
CA PHE A 74 -14.27 3.16 2.83
C PHE A 74 -15.54 2.66 2.14
N SER A 75 -15.84 1.36 2.24
CA SER A 75 -17.04 0.74 1.65
C SER A 75 -17.19 1.06 0.16
N CYS A 76 -16.10 0.93 -0.59
CA CYS A 76 -16.04 1.21 -2.03
C CYS A 76 -15.51 0.01 -2.82
N THR A 77 -15.77 0.03 -4.13
CA THR A 77 -15.00 -0.74 -5.10
C THR A 77 -13.72 0.04 -5.41
N LEU A 78 -12.57 -0.65 -5.39
CA LEU A 78 -11.27 -0.02 -5.56
C LEU A 78 -10.54 -0.70 -6.72
N GLU A 79 -10.29 0.06 -7.79
CA GLU A 79 -9.41 -0.31 -8.89
C GLU A 79 -7.99 0.19 -8.60
N HIS A 80 -7.05 -0.73 -8.47
CA HIS A 80 -5.66 -0.43 -8.19
C HIS A 80 -4.81 -0.71 -9.42
N TRP A 81 -4.33 0.36 -10.05
CA TRP A 81 -3.33 0.30 -11.11
C TRP A 81 -1.96 0.65 -10.52
N TYR A 82 -0.91 -0.06 -10.93
CA TYR A 82 0.44 0.20 -10.46
C TYR A 82 1.47 -0.12 -11.55
N ALA A 83 2.60 0.60 -11.50
CA ALA A 83 3.75 0.36 -12.35
C ALA A 83 5.02 0.88 -11.66
N GLU A 84 6.11 0.13 -11.79
CA GLU A 84 7.45 0.54 -11.36
C GLU A 84 8.44 0.20 -12.48
N GLN A 85 8.88 1.25 -13.18
CA GLN A 85 9.76 1.10 -14.33
C GLN A 85 11.15 0.57 -13.93
N GLY A 86 11.68 0.99 -12.79
CA GLY A 86 13.02 0.60 -12.33
C GLY A 86 13.13 -0.88 -11.96
N CYS A 87 12.00 -1.51 -11.61
CA CYS A 87 11.91 -2.93 -11.25
C CYS A 87 11.14 -3.78 -12.28
N ASP A 88 10.74 -3.18 -13.40
CA ASP A 88 10.07 -3.82 -14.54
C ASP A 88 8.81 -4.63 -14.16
N PHE A 89 7.91 -4.03 -13.40
CA PHE A 89 6.61 -4.62 -13.11
C PHE A 89 5.47 -3.62 -13.21
N CYS A 90 4.29 -4.13 -13.54
CA CYS A 90 3.05 -3.37 -13.49
C CYS A 90 1.87 -4.31 -13.29
N GLY A 91 0.67 -3.76 -13.11
CA GLY A 91 -0.52 -4.57 -13.03
C GLY A 91 -1.74 -3.76 -12.65
N TRP A 92 -2.83 -4.50 -12.57
CA TRP A 92 -4.14 -4.02 -12.17
C TRP A 92 -4.83 -5.03 -11.27
N GLN A 93 -5.51 -4.56 -10.25
CA GLN A 93 -6.25 -5.37 -9.31
C GLN A 93 -7.59 -4.69 -8.97
N LEU A 94 -8.63 -5.49 -8.78
CA LEU A 94 -9.94 -5.03 -8.35
C LEU A 94 -10.24 -5.55 -6.95
N TYR A 95 -10.68 -4.66 -6.06
CA TYR A 95 -11.02 -4.98 -4.68
C TYR A 95 -12.44 -4.56 -4.34
N GLU A 96 -13.16 -5.42 -3.62
CA GLU A 96 -14.49 -5.13 -3.10
C GLU A 96 -14.66 -5.65 -1.67
N ARG A 97 -15.14 -4.79 -0.75
CA ARG A 97 -15.49 -5.16 0.63
C ARG A 97 -14.39 -5.89 1.41
N GLY A 98 -13.12 -5.64 1.09
CA GLY A 98 -11.99 -6.30 1.75
C GLY A 98 -11.42 -7.50 1.03
N GLU A 99 -11.87 -7.80 -0.18
CA GLU A 99 -11.42 -8.98 -0.93
C GLU A 99 -10.84 -8.57 -2.29
N LEU A 100 -9.78 -9.25 -2.72
CA LEU A 100 -9.31 -9.21 -4.11
C LEU A 100 -10.28 -10.01 -4.98
N VAL A 101 -10.94 -9.36 -5.93
CA VAL A 101 -11.97 -9.98 -6.77
C VAL A 101 -11.48 -10.29 -8.18
N ASP A 102 -10.52 -9.53 -8.70
CA ASP A 102 -9.92 -9.76 -10.02
C ASP A 102 -8.49 -9.21 -10.10
N VAL A 103 -7.69 -9.75 -11.00
CA VAL A 103 -6.30 -9.35 -11.19
C VAL A 103 -5.81 -9.55 -12.62
N LEU A 104 -5.06 -8.56 -13.10
CA LEU A 104 -4.27 -8.63 -14.32
C LEU A 104 -2.81 -8.31 -13.97
N TRP A 105 -1.94 -9.29 -14.17
CA TRP A 105 -0.50 -9.09 -13.98
C TRP A 105 0.13 -8.54 -15.25
N GLY A 106 0.88 -7.45 -15.13
CA GLY A 106 1.68 -6.89 -16.20
C GLY A 106 3.14 -7.32 -16.09
N GLY A 107 3.60 -8.08 -17.08
CA GLY A 107 5.01 -8.41 -17.31
C GLY A 107 5.20 -8.62 -18.81
N THR A 108 6.35 -8.21 -19.34
CA THR A 108 6.70 -8.51 -20.74
C THR A 108 6.94 -10.00 -20.97
#